data_AF-A0A8T4WAV4-F1
#
_entry.id   AF-A0A8T4WAV4-F1
#
_cell.length_a   1.000
_cell.length_b   1.000
_cell.length_c   1.000
_cell.angle_alpha   90.00
_cell.angle_beta   90.00
_cell.angle_gamma   90.00
#
_symmetry.space_group_name_H-M   'P 1'
#
loop_
_entity.id
_entity.type
_entity.pdbx_description
1 polymer ?
#
loop_
_entity_poly.entity_id
_entity_poly.type
_entity_poly.pdbx_seq_one_letter_code
_entity_poly.pdbx_strand_id
1 'polypeptide(L)'
;MGKSVPTFRKELDRIESEWKKFRKALRSREKEMFDELFKKAKQHASAAQYQANPDPMESVFFSIILEQQMEIDRLKRKIEDEDRKVDEEVLDEG
;
A
#
# COMPACT_ATOMS: atom_id res chain seq x y z
N MET A 1 -27.10 -24.86 0.82
CA MET A 1 -26.93 -23.51 1.40
C MET A 1 -25.71 -22.89 0.76
N GLY A 2 -25.89 -21.84 -0.04
CA GLY A 2 -24.81 -21.22 -0.81
C GLY A 2 -23.75 -20.63 0.10
N LYS A 3 -22.48 -21.00 -0.09
CA LYS A 3 -21.37 -20.41 0.65
C LYS A 3 -21.30 -18.92 0.31
N SER A 4 -21.43 -18.04 1.30
CA SER A 4 -21.20 -16.61 1.10
C SER A 4 -19.83 -16.40 0.48
N VAL A 5 -19.73 -15.62 -0.60
CA VAL A 5 -18.45 -15.22 -1.17
C VAL A 5 -17.63 -14.51 -0.08
N PRO A 6 -16.40 -14.96 0.22
CA PRO A 6 -15.54 -14.27 1.18
C PRO A 6 -15.36 -12.81 0.77
N THR A 7 -15.36 -11.89 1.74
CA THR A 7 -14.98 -10.51 1.46
C THR A 7 -13.49 -10.47 1.11
N PHE A 8 -13.09 -9.50 0.28
CA PHE A 8 -11.70 -9.31 -0.10
C PHE A 8 -10.78 -9.17 1.12
N ARG A 9 -11.26 -8.58 2.23
CA ARG A 9 -10.52 -8.54 3.50
C ARG A 9 -10.19 -9.93 4.05
N LYS A 10 -11.17 -10.85 4.07
CA LYS A 10 -10.94 -12.24 4.52
C LYS A 10 -9.98 -12.98 3.58
N GLU A 11 -10.10 -12.71 2.28
CA GLU A 11 -9.22 -13.31 1.29
C GLU A 11 -7.78 -12.79 1.41
N LEU A 12 -7.62 -11.50 1.70
CA LEU A 12 -6.32 -10.89 1.94
C LEU A 12 -5.67 -11.40 3.23
N ASP A 13 -6.43 -11.61 4.31
CA ASP A 13 -5.90 -12.26 5.52
C ASP A 13 -5.46 -13.72 5.24
N ARG A 14 -6.18 -14.44 4.37
CA ARG A 14 -5.80 -15.78 3.91
C ARG A 14 -4.47 -15.73 3.16
N ILE A 15 -4.34 -14.85 2.18
CA ILE A 15 -3.10 -14.64 1.42
C ILE A 15 -1.95 -14.27 2.34
N GLU A 16 -2.13 -13.30 3.24
CA GLU A 16 -1.09 -12.88 4.20
C GLU A 16 -0.58 -14.07 5.02
N SER A 17 -1.49 -14.99 5.38
CA SER A 17 -1.14 -16.21 6.10
C SER A 17 -0.31 -17.20 5.26
N GLU A 18 -0.57 -17.32 3.97
CA GLU A 18 0.17 -18.19 3.03
C GLU A 18 1.62 -17.69 2.85
N TRP A 19 1.81 -16.37 2.91
CA TRP A 19 3.11 -15.73 2.77
C TRP A 19 3.93 -15.68 4.07
N LYS A 20 3.44 -16.25 5.17
CA LYS A 20 4.17 -16.28 6.46
C LYS A 20 5.56 -16.90 6.38
N LYS A 21 5.77 -17.90 5.51
CA LYS A 21 7.11 -18.51 5.32
C LYS A 21 8.09 -17.53 4.68
N PHE A 22 7.64 -16.81 3.65
CA PHE A 22 8.41 -15.74 3.02
C PHE A 22 8.78 -14.67 4.05
N ARG A 23 7.79 -14.14 4.78
CA ARG A 23 8.00 -13.16 5.86
C ARG A 23 9.01 -13.66 6.90
N LYS A 24 8.96 -14.93 7.31
CA LYS A 24 9.89 -15.49 8.30
C LYS A 24 11.36 -15.42 7.86
N ALA A 25 11.63 -15.58 6.57
CA ALA A 25 12.97 -15.55 5.99
C ALA A 25 13.58 -14.14 5.88
N LEU A 26 12.77 -13.08 6.01
CA LEU A 26 13.19 -11.69 5.94
C LEU A 26 13.94 -11.23 7.21
N ARG A 27 14.81 -10.23 7.07
CA ARG A 27 15.43 -9.49 8.20
C ARG A 27 14.38 -8.63 8.92
N SER A 28 14.69 -8.11 10.11
CA SER A 28 13.73 -7.33 10.92
C SER A 28 13.14 -6.13 10.14
N ARG A 29 13.99 -5.31 9.52
CA ARG A 29 13.56 -4.17 8.70
C ARG A 29 12.67 -4.58 7.53
N GLU A 30 13.00 -5.67 6.86
CA GLU A 30 12.23 -6.18 5.72
C GLU A 30 10.87 -6.75 6.17
N LYS A 31 10.79 -7.35 7.36
CA LYS A 31 9.52 -7.82 7.96
C LYS A 31 8.56 -6.67 8.22
N GLU A 32 9.07 -5.57 8.76
CA GLU A 32 8.27 -4.35 8.98
C GLU A 32 7.74 -3.82 7.65
N MET A 33 8.58 -3.74 6.62
CA MET A 33 8.13 -3.31 5.28
C MET A 33 7.11 -4.27 4.68
N PHE A 34 7.31 -5.58 4.82
CA PHE A 34 6.35 -6.59 4.38
C PHE A 34 4.97 -6.41 5.03
N ASP A 35 4.93 -6.17 6.35
CA ASP A 35 3.68 -5.93 7.08
C ASP A 35 2.98 -4.65 6.58
N GLU A 36 3.75 -3.60 6.28
CA GLU A 36 3.21 -2.37 5.68
C GLU A 36 2.60 -2.60 4.28
N LEU A 37 3.17 -3.49 3.45
CA LEU A 37 2.56 -3.82 2.15
C LEU A 37 1.14 -4.37 2.32
N PHE A 38 0.95 -5.31 3.25
CA PHE A 38 -0.38 -5.88 3.50
C PHE A 38 -1.35 -4.88 4.14
N LYS A 39 -0.85 -3.92 4.94
CA LYS A 39 -1.68 -2.80 5.41
C LYS A 39 -2.12 -1.90 4.26
N LYS A 40 -1.23 -1.53 3.33
CA LYS A 40 -1.56 -0.77 2.12
C LYS A 40 -2.62 -1.49 1.29
N ALA A 41 -2.48 -2.80 1.10
CA ALA A 41 -3.48 -3.60 0.40
C ALA A 41 -4.87 -3.57 1.09
N LYS A 42 -4.92 -3.59 2.44
CA LYS A 42 -6.17 -3.51 3.21
C LYS A 42 -6.89 -2.16 3.05
N GLN A 43 -6.19 -1.07 2.76
CA GLN A 43 -6.81 0.25 2.55
C GLN A 43 -7.72 0.29 1.33
N HIS A 44 -7.39 -0.47 0.29
CA HIS A 44 -8.14 -0.53 -0.97
C HIS A 44 -9.13 -1.70 -1.04
N ALA A 45 -9.40 -2.35 0.09
CA ALA A 45 -10.23 -3.55 0.13
C ALA A 45 -11.68 -3.35 -0.37
N SER A 46 -12.23 -2.14 -0.19
CA SER A 46 -13.56 -1.79 -0.72
C SER A 46 -13.55 -1.68 -2.24
N ALA A 47 -12.51 -1.09 -2.83
CA ALA A 47 -12.35 -0.97 -4.28
C ALA A 47 -12.08 -2.34 -4.92
N ALA A 48 -11.19 -3.13 -4.33
CA ALA A 48 -10.86 -4.48 -4.78
C ALA A 48 -12.06 -5.44 -4.76
N GLN A 49 -13.03 -5.23 -3.87
CA GLN A 49 -14.27 -6.01 -3.79
C GLN A 49 -15.10 -5.92 -5.08
N TYR A 50 -15.03 -4.82 -5.82
CA TYR A 50 -15.78 -4.63 -7.06
C TYR A 50 -15.16 -5.36 -8.25
N GLN A 51 -13.89 -5.75 -8.17
CA GLN A 51 -13.15 -6.21 -9.34
C GLN A 51 -13.39 -7.70 -9.69
N ALA A 52 -14.10 -8.47 -8.86
CA ALA A 52 -14.45 -9.88 -9.10
C ALA A 52 -13.33 -10.72 -9.76
N ASN A 53 -12.07 -10.46 -9.38
CA ASN A 53 -10.91 -11.05 -10.04
C ASN A 53 -10.81 -12.56 -9.78
N PRO A 54 -10.44 -13.37 -10.79
CA PRO A 54 -10.18 -14.79 -10.62
C PRO A 54 -9.01 -15.06 -9.67
N ASP A 55 -7.98 -14.20 -9.68
CA ASP A 55 -6.84 -14.25 -8.76
C ASP A 55 -6.87 -13.04 -7.80
N PRO A 56 -7.14 -13.26 -6.50
CA PRO A 56 -7.15 -12.17 -5.52
C PRO A 56 -5.77 -11.54 -5.29
N MET A 57 -4.67 -12.21 -5.65
CA MET A 57 -3.32 -11.64 -5.56
C MET A 57 -3.13 -10.43 -6.48
N GLU A 58 -3.76 -10.43 -7.66
CA GLU A 58 -3.70 -9.28 -8.58
C GLU A 58 -4.25 -8.02 -7.91
N SER A 59 -5.38 -8.15 -7.22
CA SER A 59 -5.97 -7.06 -6.46
C SER A 59 -5.11 -6.62 -5.28
N VAL A 60 -4.41 -7.54 -4.61
CA VAL A 60 -3.44 -7.22 -3.56
C VAL A 60 -2.28 -6.39 -4.12
N PHE A 61 -1.67 -6.85 -5.21
CA PHE A 61 -0.55 -6.14 -5.84
C PHE A 61 -0.97 -4.78 -6.38
N PHE A 62 -2.11 -4.69 -7.06
CA PHE A 62 -2.60 -3.42 -7.59
C PHE A 62 -2.87 -2.40 -6.46
N SER A 63 -3.45 -2.87 -5.35
CA SER A 63 -3.68 -2.03 -4.16
C SER A 63 -2.36 -1.51 -3.55
N ILE A 64 -1.32 -2.35 -3.50
CA ILE A 64 0.01 -1.96 -3.02
C ILE A 64 0.62 -0.90 -3.94
N ILE A 65 0.61 -1.15 -5.25
CA ILE A 65 1.17 -0.25 -6.27
C ILE A 65 0.45 1.10 -6.23
N LEU A 66 -0.88 1.09 -6.11
CA LEU A 66 -1.67 2.33 -6.04
C LEU A 66 -1.28 3.17 -4.81
N GLU A 67 -1.20 2.56 -3.63
CA GLU A 67 -0.84 3.31 -2.42
C GLU A 67 0.62 3.81 -2.48
N GLN A 68 1.53 3.05 -3.10
CA GLN A 68 2.90 3.50 -3.34
C GLN A 68 2.95 4.68 -4.32
N GLN A 69 2.14 4.65 -5.39
CA GLN A 69 2.05 5.76 -6.35
C GLN A 69 1.54 7.04 -5.66
N MET A 70 0.55 6.91 -4.77
CA MET A 70 0.03 8.02 -3.97
C MET A 70 1.07 8.55 -2.97
N GLU A 71 1.84 7.67 -2.35
CA GLU A 71 2.93 8.07 -1.45
C GLU A 71 4.03 8.83 -2.18
N ILE A 72 4.42 8.37 -3.38
CA ILE A 72 5.38 9.06 -4.24
C ILE A 72 4.86 10.46 -4.62
N ASP A 73 3.59 10.59 -5.01
CA ASP A 73 2.98 11.90 -5.33
C ASP A 73 3.00 12.85 -4.13
N ARG A 74 2.61 12.34 -2.94
CA ARG A 74 2.67 13.12 -1.68
C ARG A 74 4.09 13.59 -1.35
N LEU A 75 5.08 12.72 -1.51
CA LEU A 75 6.48 13.06 -1.23
C LEU A 75 7.01 14.10 -2.22
N LYS A 76 6.69 13.98 -3.51
CA LYS A 76 7.07 14.97 -4.53
C LYS A 76 6.51 16.36 -4.21
N ARG A 77 5.22 16.45 -3.87
CA ARG A 77 4.59 17.72 -3.49
C ARG A 77 5.23 18.34 -2.25
N LYS A 78 5.59 17.54 -1.25
CA LYS A 78 6.29 18.04 -0.05
C LYS A 78 7.63 18.65 -0.40
N ILE A 79 8.41 17.99 -1.27
CA ILE A 79 9.69 18.53 -1.73
C ILE A 79 9.46 19.85 -2.46
N GLU A 80 8.51 19.91 -3.39
CA GLU A 80 8.18 21.16 -4.12
C GLU A 80 7.73 22.31 -3.19
N ASP A 81 6.97 21.99 -2.14
CA ASP A 81 6.52 22.97 -1.15
C ASP A 81 7.66 23.43 -0.22
N GLU A 82 8.63 22.55 0.08
CA GLU A 82 9.83 22.89 0.84
C GLU A 82 10.78 23.76 0.02
N ASP A 83 11.02 23.41 -1.25
CA ASP A 83 11.85 24.19 -2.17
C ASP A 83 11.28 25.62 -2.37
N ARG A 84 9.95 25.77 -2.49
CA ARG A 84 9.31 27.09 -2.61
C ARG A 84 9.56 27.97 -1.36
N LYS A 85 9.53 27.39 -0.16
CA LYS A 85 9.77 28.15 1.08
C LYS A 85 11.20 28.62 1.19
N VAL A 86 12.16 27.79 0.77
CA VAL A 86 13.57 28.17 0.71
C VAL A 86 13.75 29.35 -0.25
N ASP A 87 13.13 29.31 -1.43
CA ASP A 87 13.19 30.41 -2.39
C ASP A 87 12.56 31.70 -1.84
N GLU A 88 11.44 31.61 -1.11
CA GLU A 88 10.80 32.77 -0.46
C GLU A 88 11.64 33.37 0.67
N GLU A 89 12.29 32.54 1.51
CA GLU A 89 13.18 33.00 2.58
C GLU A 89 14.44 33.70 2.02
N VAL A 90 15.03 33.17 0.93
CA VAL A 90 16.20 33.79 0.28
C VAL A 90 15.86 35.15 -0.34
N LEU A 91 14.62 35.34 -0.81
CA LEU A 91 14.17 36.63 -1.38
C LEU A 91 13.85 37.68 -0.31
N ASP A 92 13.48 37.27 0.90
CA ASP A 92 13.17 38.19 2.02
C ASP A 92 14.44 38.64 2.78
N GLU A 93 15.55 37.89 2.65
CA GLU A 93 16.85 38.21 3.26
C GLU A 93 17.79 39.08 2.39
N GLY A 94 17.43 39.37 1.13
CA GLY A 94 18.25 40.13 0.16
C GLY A 94 17.76 41.54 -0.13
#